data_AF-A0A023DZV5-F1
#
_entry.id   AF-A0A023DZV5-F1
#
_cell.length_a   1.000
_cell.length_b   1.000
_cell.length_c   1.000
_cell.angle_alpha   90.00
_cell.angle_beta   90.00
_cell.angle_gamma   90.00
#
_symmetry.space_group_name_H-M   'P 1'
#
loop_
_entity.id
_entity.type
_entity.pdbx_description
1 polymer ?
#
loop_
_entity_poly.entity_id
_entity_poly.type
_entity_poly.pdbx_seq_one_letter_code
_entity_poly.pdbx_strand_id
1 'polypeptide(L)' 'MSIHIFLSERVKKYPSNKIALIMDEARWHKSKALKIPDNITIFYLPSYSRELNPVERLWLYIKNTILSNKIYEPLGAVKR' A
#
# COMPACT_ATOMS: atom_id res chain seq x y z
N MET A 1 -5.01 -2.15 10.20
CA MET A 1 -3.78 -2.96 10.22
C MET A 1 -2.60 -2.00 10.28
N SER A 2 -1.74 -2.10 11.29
CA SER A 2 -0.60 -1.17 11.46
C SER A 2 0.48 -1.45 10.41
N ILE A 3 1.06 -0.40 9.82
CA ILE A 3 2.19 -0.49 8.87
C ILE A 3 3.36 -1.32 9.44
N HIS A 4 3.54 -1.31 10.76
CA HIS A 4 4.54 -2.14 11.46
C HIS A 4 4.33 -3.63 11.24
N ILE A 5 3.08 -4.09 11.35
CA ILE A 5 2.75 -5.51 11.14
C ILE A 5 3.05 -5.88 9.69
N PHE A 6 2.67 -5.02 8.75
CA PHE A 6 2.95 -5.23 7.34
C PHE A 6 4.46 -5.38 7.07
N LEU A 7 5.30 -4.46 7.56
CA LEU A 7 6.76 -4.53 7.37
C LEU A 7 7.34 -5.81 7.98
N SER A 8 6.97 -6.13 9.22
CA SER A 8 7.43 -7.34 9.92
C SER A 8 7.10 -8.63 9.14
N GLU A 9 5.90 -8.73 8.58
CA GLU A 9 5.50 -9.89 7.78
C GLU A 9 6.28 -9.98 6.46
N ARG A 10 6.69 -8.84 5.87
CA ARG A 10 7.55 -8.85 4.67
C ARG A 10 8.95 -9.36 4.98
N VAL A 11 9.54 -8.95 6.11
CA VAL A 11 10.85 -9.44 6.54
C VAL A 11 10.82 -10.94 6.84
N LYS A 12 9.80 -11.41 7.56
CA LYS A 12 9.64 -12.85 7.83
C LYS A 12 9.52 -13.66 6.54
N LYS A 13 8.78 -13.15 5.56
CA LYS A 13 8.57 -13.84 4.28
C LYS A 13 9.81 -13.82 3.39
N TYR A 14 10.62 -12.77 3.45
CA TYR A 14 11.79 -12.56 2.59
C TYR A 14 13.02 -12.16 3.41
N PRO A 15 13.56 -13.06 4.25
CA PRO A 15 14.57 -12.71 5.24
C PRO A 15 15.92 -12.31 4.62
N SER A 16 16.27 -12.87 3.46
CA SER A 16 17.56 -12.61 2.79
C SER A 16 17.47 -11.57 1.67
N ASN A 17 16.28 -11.01 1.41
CA ASN A 17 16.08 -10.05 0.33
C ASN A 17 16.22 -8.62 0.85
N LYS A 18 16.80 -7.75 0.03
CA LYS A 18 16.62 -6.30 0.16
C LYS A 18 15.30 -5.90 -0.49
N ILE A 19 14.46 -5.20 0.24
CA ILE A 19 13.13 -4.79 -0.19
C ILE A 19 13.14 -3.28 -0.40
N ALA A 20 12.87 -2.84 -1.63
CA ALA A 20 12.55 -1.45 -1.92
C ALA A 20 11.04 -1.25 -1.78
N LEU A 21 10.62 -0.37 -0.87
CA LEU A 21 9.22 -0.05 -0.64
C LEU A 21 8.92 1.37 -1.12
N ILE A 22 8.02 1.50 -2.09
CA ILE A 22 7.56 2.81 -2.58
C ILE A 22 6.34 3.23 -1.77
N MET A 23 6.36 4.44 -1.22
CA MET A 23 5.26 4.97 -0.38
C MET A 23 4.87 6.38 -0.82
N ASP A 24 3.59 6.70 -0.70
CA ASP A 24 3.13 8.08 -0.78
C ASP A 24 3.46 8.85 0.53
N GLU A 25 3.26 10.16 0.51
CA GLU A 25 3.57 11.02 1.65
C GLU A 25 2.46 11.11 2.71
N ALA A 26 1.59 10.08 2.82
CA ALA A 26 0.57 10.08 3.87
C ALA A 26 1.24 10.23 5.26
N ARG A 27 0.68 11.11 6.12
CA ARG A 27 1.30 11.49 7.41
C ARG A 27 1.67 10.30 8.29
N TRP A 28 0.87 9.24 8.28
CA TRP A 28 1.15 8.02 9.05
C TRP A 28 2.32 7.18 8.51
N HIS A 29 2.76 7.40 7.27
CA HIS A 29 3.96 6.77 6.70
C HIS A 29 5.26 7.44 7.15
N LYS A 30 5.18 8.70 7.63
CA LYS A 30 6.33 9.49 8.12
C LYS A 30 6.38 9.58 9.65
N SER A 31 5.63 8.72 10.35
CA SER A 31 5.65 8.69 11.81
C SER A 31 7.05 8.34 12.32
N LYS A 32 7.60 9.16 13.22
CA LYS A 32 8.87 8.87 13.90
C LYS A 32 8.83 7.59 14.73
N ALA A 33 7.63 7.11 15.08
CA ALA A 33 7.47 5.84 15.78
C ALA A 33 7.61 4.62 14.86
N LEU A 34 7.67 4.81 13.54
CA LEU A 34 7.81 3.72 12.57
C LEU A 34 9.19 3.09 12.63
N LYS A 35 9.27 1.84 13.10
CA LYS A 35 10.50 1.04 13.04
C LYS A 35 10.62 0.36 11.67
N ILE A 36 11.63 0.74 10.91
CA ILE A 36 11.93 0.17 9.58
C ILE A 36 13.03 -0.88 9.76
N PRO A 37 12.80 -2.14 9.36
CA PRO A 37 13.84 -3.18 9.40
C PRO A 37 15.00 -2.91 8.42
N ASP A 38 16.20 -3.39 8.75
CA ASP A 38 17.44 -3.11 8.00
C ASP A 38 17.43 -3.57 6.55
N ASN A 39 16.66 -4.61 6.23
CA ASN A 39 16.54 -5.13 4.87
C ASN A 39 15.47 -4.40 4.05
N ILE A 40 14.84 -3.35 4.57
CA ILE A 40 13.84 -2.54 3.87
C ILE A 40 14.35 -1.12 3.69
N THR A 41 14.31 -0.63 2.45
CA THR A 41 14.55 0.78 2.11
C THR A 41 13.27 1.41 1.59
N ILE A 42 12.85 2.52 2.19
CA ILE A 42 11.63 3.22 1.80
C ILE A 42 11.98 4.38 0.86
N PHE A 43 11.29 4.43 -0.29
CA PHE A 43 11.33 5.52 -1.25
C PHE A 43 10.01 6.27 -1.22
N TYR A 44 10.03 7.50 -0.74
CA TYR A 44 8.85 8.36 -0.77
C TYR A 44 8.70 9.00 -2.15
N LEU A 45 7.48 8.96 -2.68
CA LEU A 45 7.13 9.69 -3.89
C LEU A 45 7.05 11.20 -3.60
N PRO A 46 7.30 12.07 -4.60
CA PRO A 46 7.07 13.50 -4.47
C PRO A 46 5.63 13.82 -4.10
N SER A 47 5.42 14.94 -3.39
CA SER A 47 4.09 15.41 -3.04
C SER A 47 3.22 15.56 -4.29
N TYR A 48 1.96 15.16 -4.20
CA TYR A 48 0.96 15.25 -5.27
C TYR A 48 1.25 14.44 -6.55
N SER A 49 2.29 13.60 -6.58
CA SER A 49 2.63 12.76 -7.74
C SER A 49 1.89 11.40 -7.75
N ARG A 50 0.55 11.44 -7.84
CA ARG A 50 -0.28 10.21 -7.85
C ARG A 50 0.00 9.31 -9.04
N GLU A 51 0.34 9.90 -10.18
CA GLU A 51 0.69 9.21 -11.42
C GLU A 51 1.91 8.29 -11.30
N LEU A 52 2.80 8.56 -10.34
CA LEU A 52 3.97 7.75 -10.03
C LEU A 52 3.66 6.58 -9.08
N ASN A 53 2.51 6.59 -8.41
CA ASN A 53 2.10 5.52 -7.52
C ASN A 53 1.39 4.41 -8.32
N PRO A 54 2.02 3.24 -8.54
CA PRO A 54 1.42 2.19 -9.37
C PRO A 54 0.09 1.67 -8.82
N VAL A 55 -0.15 1.80 -7.49
CA VAL A 55 -1.41 1.39 -6.88
C VAL A 55 -2.59 2.23 -7.38
N GLU A 56 -2.37 3.48 -7.80
CA GLU A 56 -3.43 4.36 -8.30
C GLU A 56 -4.00 3.83 -9.62
N ARG A 57 -3.16 3.25 -10.50
CA ARG A 57 -3.62 2.59 -11.73
C ARG A 57 -4.48 1.37 -11.44
N LEU A 58 -4.08 0.56 -10.45
CA LEU A 58 -4.88 -0.59 -10.00
C LEU A 58 -6.21 -0.13 -9.42
N TRP A 59 -6.22 0.94 -8.61
CA TRP A 59 -7.45 1.50 -8.07
C TRP A 59 -8.40 2.00 -9.14
N LEU A 60 -7.88 2.69 -10.17
CA LEU A 60 -8.67 3.10 -11.32
C LEU A 60 -9.30 1.90 -12.04
N TYR A 61 -8.54 0.83 -12.27
CA TYR A 61 -9.06 -0.40 -12.85
C TYR A 61 -10.19 -1.01 -12.01
N ILE A 62 -9.99 -1.13 -10.70
CA ILE A 62 -11.00 -1.67 -9.76
C ILE A 62 -12.27 -0.81 -9.79
N LYS A 63 -12.13 0.51 -9.72
CA LYS A 63 -13.28 1.44 -9.78
C LYS A 63 -14.06 1.29 -11.08
N ASN A 64 -13.36 1.17 -12.20
CA ASN A 64 -13.99 1.11 -13.52
C ASN A 64 -14.62 -0.24 -13.85
N THR A 65 -14.08 -1.35 -13.33
CA THR A 65 -14.51 -2.70 -13.72
C THR A 65 -15.37 -3.39 -12.67
N ILE A 66 -15.06 -3.15 -11.40
CA ILE A 66 -15.74 -3.79 -10.28
C ILE A 66 -16.81 -2.84 -9.77
N LEU A 67 -16.46 -1.62 -9.36
CA LEU A 67 -17.37 -0.75 -8.58
C LEU A 67 -18.30 0.14 -9.41
N SER A 68 -18.08 0.26 -10.72
CA SER A 68 -18.83 1.19 -11.58
C SER A 68 -20.29 0.76 -11.73
N ASN A 69 -21.21 1.65 -11.33
CA ASN A 69 -22.66 1.51 -11.52
C ASN A 69 -23.25 0.16 -11.05
N LYS A 70 -22.68 -0.44 -10.00
CA LYS A 70 -23.17 -1.68 -9.40
C LYS A 70 -23.59 -1.44 -7.96
N ILE A 71 -24.75 -1.96 -7.59
CA ILE A 71 -25.21 -2.03 -6.21
C ILE A 71 -24.82 -3.39 -5.65
N TYR A 72 -24.24 -3.37 -4.45
CA TYR A 72 -23.81 -4.56 -3.74
C TYR A 72 -24.61 -4.71 -2.46
N GLU A 73 -25.54 -5.65 -2.45
CA GLU A 73 -26.31 -6.01 -1.26
C GLU A 73 -26.08 -7.49 -0.92
N PRO A 74 -25.47 -7.79 0.25
CA PRO A 74 -24.91 -6.88 1.25
C PRO A 74 -23.55 -6.29 0.81
N LEU A 75 -23.01 -5.31 1.55
CA LEU A 75 -21.67 -4.74 1.31
C LEU A 75 -20.56 -5.81 1.20
N GLY A 76 -20.74 -6.96 1.87
CA GLY A 76 -19.85 -8.11 1.76
C GLY A 76 -19.67 -8.64 0.34
N ALA A 77 -20.64 -8.42 -0.55
CA ALA A 77 -20.59 -8.85 -1.95
C ALA A 77 -19.49 -8.15 -2.78
N VAL A 78 -18.88 -7.08 -2.25
CA VAL A 78 -17.72 -6.43 -2.87
C VAL A 78 -16.45 -7.28 -2.72
N LYS A 79 -16.37 -8.14 -1.68
CA LYS A 79 -15.21 -9.01 -1.43
C LYS A 79 -15.38 -10.29 -2.26
N ARG A 80 -14.55 -10.46 -3.29
CA ARG A 80 -14.38 -11.75 -3.99
C ARG A 80 -13.30 -12.58 -3.32
#